data_AF-A0A9E4SF26-F1
#
_entry.id   AF-A0A9E4SF26-F1
#
_cell.length_a   1.000
_cell.length_b   1.000
_cell.length_c   1.000
_cell.angle_alpha   90.00
_cell.angle_beta   90.00
_cell.angle_gamma   90.00
#
_symmetry.space_group_name_H-M   'P 1'
#
loop_
_entity.id
_entity.type
_entity.pdbx_description
1 polymer ?
#
loop_
_entity_poly.entity_id
_entity_poly.type
_entity_poly.pdbx_seq_one_letter_code
_entity_poly.pdbx_strand_id
1 'polypeptide(L)'
;VCGRGDVISMIEFRDSPWNARKRVQHPGTFNANPVSAAAGDAMLAMVATEEHHARANALNERLVSELNGVLERTGVPGVVYGLASYFHIALGREAPRPQAGIEWPGPEAPPSMPGKLNVALKRALINHGVDLMGGSGGFVSGVHTDADIDHAIKAFEAAVSELRAEHLV
;
A
#
# COMPACT_ATOMS: atom_id res chain seq x y z
N VAL A 1 1.15 13.87 16.10
CA VAL A 1 0.59 12.91 17.08
C VAL A 1 -0.62 13.56 17.73
N CYS A 2 -1.74 12.88 17.78
CA CYS A 2 -2.97 13.30 18.46
C CYS A 2 -3.45 12.17 19.38
N GLY A 3 -4.44 12.45 20.23
CA GLY A 3 -4.96 11.46 21.18
C GLY A 3 -5.74 12.14 22.29
N ARG A 4 -5.91 11.43 23.41
CA ARG A 4 -6.57 11.98 24.58
C ARG A 4 -5.86 13.24 25.08
N GLY A 5 -6.65 14.28 25.40
CA GLY A 5 -6.12 15.58 25.82
C GLY A 5 -5.27 15.50 27.09
N ASP A 6 -5.65 14.68 28.06
CA ASP A 6 -4.89 14.49 29.30
C ASP A 6 -3.50 13.88 29.07
N VAL A 7 -3.36 13.05 28.03
CA VAL A 7 -2.05 12.50 27.61
C VAL A 7 -1.27 13.50 26.77
N ILE A 8 -1.88 14.08 25.73
CA ILE A 8 -1.16 14.99 24.81
C ILE A 8 -0.72 16.27 25.53
N SER A 9 -1.51 16.78 26.48
CA SER A 9 -1.17 17.98 27.25
C SER A 9 0.11 17.85 28.09
N MET A 10 0.66 16.64 28.24
CA MET A 10 1.97 16.40 28.85
C MET A 10 3.12 17.11 28.13
N ILE A 11 2.96 17.49 26.85
CA ILE A 11 3.99 18.23 26.09
C ILE A 11 3.87 19.77 26.24
N GLU A 12 2.78 20.26 26.83
CA GLU A 12 2.51 21.70 26.95
C GLU A 12 3.52 22.40 27.85
N PHE A 13 3.91 23.61 27.45
CA PHE A 13 4.61 24.53 28.33
C PHE A 13 3.64 25.07 29.40
N ARG A 14 4.02 24.98 30.67
CA ARG A 14 3.29 25.55 31.82
C ARG A 14 4.27 26.31 32.74
N ASP A 15 4.14 26.15 34.05
CA ASP A 15 5.04 26.75 35.03
C ASP A 15 6.41 26.06 35.12
N SER A 16 7.36 26.68 35.83
CA SER A 16 8.74 26.18 35.94
C SER A 16 8.82 24.76 36.54
N PRO A 17 8.13 24.43 37.66
CA PRO A 17 8.14 23.07 38.19
C PRO A 17 7.60 22.01 37.22
N TRP A 18 6.52 22.33 36.49
CA TRP A 18 6.00 21.44 35.46
C TRP A 18 7.00 21.24 34.32
N ASN A 19 7.49 22.33 33.75
CA ASN A 19 8.41 22.30 32.60
C ASN A 19 9.71 21.58 32.93
N ALA A 20 10.19 21.65 34.18
CA ALA A 20 11.43 21.03 34.61
C ALA A 20 11.31 19.55 34.99
N ARG A 21 10.14 19.10 35.50
CA ARG A 21 10.03 17.77 36.14
C ARG A 21 8.90 16.88 35.61
N LYS A 22 7.89 17.44 34.95
CA LYS A 22 6.67 16.71 34.55
C LYS A 22 6.44 16.71 33.04
N ARG A 23 6.84 17.78 32.35
CA ARG A 23 6.63 17.90 30.92
C ARG A 23 7.45 16.87 30.13
N VAL A 24 6.83 16.21 29.17
CA VAL A 24 7.52 15.40 28.17
C VAL A 24 8.12 16.32 27.11
N GLN A 25 9.42 16.21 26.86
CA GLN A 25 10.07 17.02 25.84
C GLN A 25 9.74 16.49 24.43
N HIS A 26 9.34 17.38 23.54
CA HIS A 26 9.08 17.07 22.14
C HIS A 26 9.70 18.14 21.21
N PRO A 27 11.05 18.22 21.17
CA PRO A 27 11.73 19.16 20.30
C PRO A 27 11.67 18.72 18.82
N GLY A 28 11.90 19.66 17.90
CA GLY A 28 12.08 19.35 16.49
C GLY A 28 12.10 20.62 15.64
N THR A 29 13.23 20.88 14.97
CA THR A 29 13.46 22.11 14.18
C THR A 29 12.42 22.32 13.08
N PHE A 30 11.92 21.23 12.48
CA PHE A 30 10.95 21.27 11.38
C PHE A 30 9.51 20.97 11.82
N ASN A 31 9.27 20.77 13.12
CA ASN A 31 7.90 20.63 13.63
C ASN A 31 7.13 21.92 13.34
N ALA A 32 5.91 21.80 12.80
CA ALA A 32 5.06 22.93 12.41
C ALA A 32 5.70 23.89 11.39
N ASN A 33 6.66 23.42 10.56
CA ASN A 33 7.18 24.26 9.49
C ASN A 33 6.04 24.68 8.52
N PRO A 34 6.07 25.90 7.96
CA PRO A 34 4.95 26.44 7.19
C PRO A 34 4.59 25.62 5.93
N VAL A 35 5.59 25.01 5.28
CA VAL A 35 5.37 24.24 4.04
C VAL A 35 4.57 22.98 4.32
N SER A 36 4.96 22.20 5.33
CA SER A 36 4.21 21.00 5.73
C SER A 36 2.83 21.35 6.29
N ALA A 37 2.70 22.44 7.04
CA ALA A 37 1.41 22.87 7.58
C ALA A 37 0.42 23.26 6.47
N ALA A 38 0.85 24.08 5.50
CA ALA A 38 0.01 24.49 4.37
C ALA A 38 -0.36 23.31 3.46
N ALA A 39 0.59 22.42 3.15
CA ALA A 39 0.32 21.22 2.36
C ALA A 39 -0.65 20.26 3.08
N GLY A 40 -0.48 20.10 4.40
CA GLY A 40 -1.35 19.26 5.22
C GLY A 40 -2.79 19.79 5.30
N ASP A 41 -2.97 21.10 5.46
CA ASP A 41 -4.29 21.73 5.48
C ASP A 41 -5.04 21.52 4.15
N ALA A 42 -4.37 21.80 3.03
CA ALA A 42 -4.93 21.55 1.70
C ALA A 42 -5.27 20.06 1.47
N MET A 43 -4.37 19.15 1.87
CA MET A 43 -4.62 17.71 1.77
C MET A 43 -5.80 17.28 2.64
N LEU A 44 -5.95 17.79 3.87
CA LEU A 44 -7.07 17.45 4.75
C LEU A 44 -8.40 17.94 4.16
N ALA A 45 -8.44 19.09 3.51
CA ALA A 45 -9.62 19.57 2.80
C ALA A 45 -10.03 18.63 1.65
N MET A 46 -9.07 18.06 0.92
CA MET A 46 -9.32 17.05 -0.11
C MET A 46 -9.76 15.71 0.49
N VAL A 47 -9.16 15.28 1.60
CA VAL A 47 -9.53 14.03 2.29
C VAL A 47 -10.94 14.10 2.86
N ALA A 48 -11.36 15.27 3.34
CA ALA A 48 -12.68 15.49 3.92
C ALA A 48 -13.84 15.27 2.93
N THR A 49 -13.59 15.23 1.62
CA THR A 49 -14.62 14.89 0.62
C THR A 49 -14.85 13.39 0.48
N GLU A 50 -13.95 12.56 1.01
CA GLU A 50 -13.92 11.08 0.89
C GLU A 50 -13.78 10.52 -0.53
N GLU A 51 -13.91 11.35 -1.57
CA GLU A 51 -13.91 10.95 -2.99
C GLU A 51 -12.60 10.24 -3.40
N HIS A 52 -11.46 10.75 -2.95
CA HIS A 52 -10.15 10.17 -3.31
C HIS A 52 -9.94 8.78 -2.71
N HIS A 53 -10.41 8.54 -1.48
CA HIS A 53 -10.33 7.22 -0.85
C HIS A 53 -11.30 6.25 -1.54
N ALA A 54 -12.53 6.67 -1.80
CA ALA A 54 -13.52 5.86 -2.51
C ALA A 54 -13.01 5.44 -3.90
N ARG A 55 -12.43 6.39 -4.66
CA ARG A 55 -11.84 6.09 -5.97
C ARG A 55 -10.62 5.16 -5.87
N ALA A 56 -9.70 5.42 -4.95
CA ALA A 56 -8.52 4.57 -4.77
C ALA A 56 -8.92 3.13 -4.40
N ASN A 57 -9.91 2.96 -3.52
CA ASN A 57 -10.42 1.66 -3.11
C ASN A 57 -11.07 0.93 -4.29
N ALA A 58 -11.95 1.58 -5.06
CA ALA A 58 -12.59 0.97 -6.21
C ALA A 58 -11.59 0.53 -7.29
N LEU A 59 -10.57 1.36 -7.56
CA LEU A 59 -9.50 1.00 -8.49
C LEU A 59 -8.65 -0.16 -7.96
N ASN A 60 -8.38 -0.22 -6.66
CA ASN A 60 -7.62 -1.31 -6.05
C ASN A 60 -8.42 -2.63 -6.03
N GLU A 61 -9.73 -2.58 -5.78
CA GLU A 61 -10.62 -3.73 -5.89
C GLU A 61 -10.57 -4.34 -7.29
N ARG A 62 -10.68 -3.49 -8.31
CA ARG A 62 -10.52 -3.90 -9.71
C ARG A 62 -9.14 -4.48 -9.98
N LEU A 63 -8.07 -3.80 -9.56
CA LEU A 63 -6.70 -4.27 -9.77
C LEU A 63 -6.50 -5.65 -9.14
N VAL A 64 -6.81 -5.83 -7.85
CA VAL A 64 -6.63 -7.11 -7.14
C VAL A 64 -7.45 -8.23 -7.80
N SER A 65 -8.68 -7.96 -8.22
CA SER A 65 -9.52 -8.94 -8.92
C SER A 65 -8.88 -9.38 -10.24
N GLU A 66 -8.46 -8.43 -11.07
CA GLU A 66 -7.87 -8.70 -12.39
C GLU A 66 -6.51 -9.39 -12.29
N LEU A 67 -5.66 -9.00 -11.33
CA LEU A 67 -4.38 -9.68 -11.11
C LEU A 67 -4.56 -11.13 -10.66
N ASN A 68 -5.55 -11.42 -9.80
CA ASN A 68 -5.90 -12.81 -9.47
C ASN A 68 -6.42 -13.57 -10.69
N GLY A 69 -7.20 -12.91 -11.56
CA GLY A 69 -7.65 -13.48 -12.84
C GLY A 69 -6.47 -13.82 -13.77
N VAL A 70 -5.43 -12.98 -13.82
CA VAL A 70 -4.18 -13.30 -14.55
C VAL A 70 -3.53 -14.55 -13.97
N LEU A 71 -3.40 -14.66 -12.65
CA LEU A 71 -2.81 -15.85 -12.01
C LEU A 71 -3.61 -17.11 -12.31
N GLU A 72 -4.95 -17.02 -12.36
CA GLU A 72 -5.82 -18.12 -12.76
C GLU A 72 -5.57 -18.56 -14.20
N ARG A 73 -5.64 -17.62 -15.16
CA ARG A 73 -5.48 -17.92 -16.60
C ARG A 73 -4.10 -18.45 -16.94
N THR A 74 -3.07 -17.98 -16.24
CA THR A 74 -1.68 -18.39 -16.46
C THR A 74 -1.30 -19.66 -15.70
N GLY A 75 -2.13 -20.10 -14.74
CA GLY A 75 -1.86 -21.25 -13.89
C GLY A 75 -0.67 -21.04 -12.94
N VAL A 76 -0.33 -19.79 -12.63
CA VAL A 76 0.78 -19.46 -11.73
C VAL A 76 0.29 -19.52 -10.28
N PRO A 77 0.91 -20.35 -9.42
CA PRO A 77 0.52 -20.44 -8.02
C PRO A 77 0.76 -19.10 -7.32
N GLY A 78 -0.31 -18.53 -6.77
CA GLY A 78 -0.23 -17.27 -6.06
C GLY A 78 -1.59 -16.63 -5.78
N VAL A 79 -1.50 -15.50 -5.08
CA VAL A 79 -2.62 -14.72 -4.60
C VAL A 79 -2.26 -13.23 -4.62
N VAL A 80 -3.24 -12.42 -4.96
CA VAL A 80 -3.23 -10.98 -4.71
C VAL A 80 -4.31 -10.66 -3.70
N TYR A 81 -3.99 -9.86 -2.70
CA TYR A 81 -4.90 -9.45 -1.62
C TYR A 81 -4.57 -8.03 -1.19
N GLY A 82 -5.41 -7.40 -0.39
CA GLY A 82 -5.22 -6.02 0.01
C GLY A 82 -6.20 -5.53 1.06
N LEU A 83 -6.14 -4.25 1.35
CA LEU A 83 -7.08 -3.54 2.21
C LEU A 83 -7.13 -2.08 1.76
N ALA A 84 -8.34 -1.54 1.56
CA ALA A 84 -8.53 -0.20 1.01
C ALA A 84 -7.73 -0.01 -0.29
N SER A 85 -6.81 0.96 -0.36
CA SER A 85 -5.98 1.22 -1.53
C SER A 85 -4.67 0.42 -1.58
N TYR A 86 -4.39 -0.34 -0.53
CA TYR A 86 -3.15 -1.09 -0.39
C TYR A 86 -3.32 -2.53 -0.89
N PHE A 87 -2.33 -3.06 -1.59
CA PHE A 87 -2.34 -4.44 -2.07
C PHE A 87 -0.98 -5.13 -1.94
N HIS A 88 -1.04 -6.45 -1.96
CA HIS A 88 0.06 -7.37 -1.84
C HIS A 88 -0.05 -8.47 -2.90
N ILE A 89 1.11 -8.91 -3.37
CA ILE A 89 1.25 -10.03 -4.30
C ILE A 89 2.12 -11.08 -3.61
N ALA A 90 1.66 -12.33 -3.61
CA ALA A 90 2.45 -13.48 -3.21
C ALA A 90 2.39 -14.54 -4.32
N LEU A 91 3.56 -14.93 -4.84
CA LEU A 91 3.72 -15.90 -5.93
C LEU A 91 4.56 -17.09 -5.47
N GLY A 92 4.47 -18.20 -6.20
CA GLY A 92 5.29 -19.40 -6.00
C GLY A 92 4.71 -20.40 -5.00
N ARG A 93 3.49 -20.17 -4.50
CA ARG A 93 2.77 -21.12 -3.65
C ARG A 93 1.26 -20.94 -3.82
N GLU A 94 0.54 -22.06 -3.84
CA GLU A 94 -0.92 -22.06 -3.77
C GLU A 94 -1.43 -21.42 -2.48
N ALA A 95 -2.41 -20.54 -2.59
CA ALA A 95 -2.99 -19.81 -1.49
C ALA A 95 -4.48 -19.51 -1.75
N PRO A 96 -5.32 -19.46 -0.71
CA PRO A 96 -6.71 -19.08 -0.87
C PRO A 96 -6.81 -17.63 -1.37
N ARG A 97 -7.61 -17.42 -2.41
CA ARG A 97 -7.88 -16.09 -2.97
C ARG A 97 -9.12 -15.45 -2.33
N PRO A 98 -9.16 -14.11 -2.19
CA PRO A 98 -10.36 -13.43 -1.72
C PRO A 98 -11.57 -13.76 -2.60
N GLN A 99 -12.69 -14.17 -2.01
CA GLN A 99 -13.95 -14.45 -2.74
C GLN A 99 -14.93 -13.27 -2.71
N ALA A 100 -14.81 -12.40 -1.69
CA ALA A 100 -15.59 -11.18 -1.53
C ALA A 100 -14.66 -10.09 -0.99
N GLY A 101 -14.64 -8.93 -1.65
CA GLY A 101 -13.65 -7.88 -1.39
C GLY A 101 -12.23 -8.32 -1.79
N ILE A 102 -11.24 -7.71 -1.15
CA ILE A 102 -9.81 -7.94 -1.46
C ILE A 102 -9.00 -8.45 -0.28
N GLU A 103 -9.59 -8.54 0.91
CA GLU A 103 -8.88 -8.91 2.12
C GLU A 103 -8.41 -10.37 2.10
N TRP A 104 -7.28 -10.61 2.78
CA TRP A 104 -6.73 -11.95 2.92
C TRP A 104 -7.75 -12.88 3.59
N PRO A 105 -8.14 -13.99 2.94
CA PRO A 105 -9.23 -14.85 3.45
C PRO A 105 -8.77 -15.89 4.48
N GLY A 106 -7.47 -16.05 4.69
CA GLY A 106 -6.91 -17.10 5.53
C GLY A 106 -6.86 -16.71 7.01
N PRO A 107 -7.02 -17.67 7.94
CA PRO A 107 -6.84 -17.43 9.38
C PRO A 107 -5.35 -17.27 9.77
N GLU A 108 -4.44 -17.78 8.94
CA GLU A 108 -3.00 -17.67 9.11
C GLU A 108 -2.46 -16.38 8.47
N ALA A 109 -1.20 -16.02 8.77
CA ALA A 109 -0.56 -14.92 8.06
C ALA A 109 -0.42 -15.23 6.56
N PRO A 110 -0.56 -14.23 5.67
CA PRO A 110 -0.31 -14.42 4.25
C PRO A 110 1.11 -14.96 3.99
N PRO A 111 1.31 -15.77 2.94
CA PRO A 111 2.62 -16.31 2.61
C PRO A 111 3.60 -15.20 2.18
N SER A 112 4.83 -15.28 2.67
CA SER A 112 5.92 -14.44 2.19
C SER A 112 6.42 -14.93 0.82
N MET A 113 6.67 -14.00 -0.09
CA MET A 113 7.28 -14.33 -1.38
C MET A 113 8.78 -14.62 -1.20
N PRO A 114 9.34 -15.67 -1.81
CA PRO A 114 10.79 -15.92 -1.80
C PRO A 114 11.56 -14.70 -2.34
N GLY A 115 12.64 -14.31 -1.68
CA GLY A 115 13.36 -13.07 -2.00
C GLY A 115 13.84 -12.99 -3.46
N LYS A 116 14.29 -14.11 -4.05
CA LYS A 116 14.67 -14.16 -5.47
C LYS A 116 13.47 -13.88 -6.40
N LEU A 117 12.31 -14.43 -6.07
CA LEU A 117 11.09 -14.25 -6.85
C LEU A 117 10.54 -12.82 -6.71
N ASN A 118 10.61 -12.23 -5.51
CA ASN A 118 10.26 -10.83 -5.29
C ASN A 118 11.11 -9.88 -6.14
N VAL A 119 12.44 -10.08 -6.16
CA VAL A 119 13.34 -9.27 -6.99
C VAL A 119 13.06 -9.46 -8.47
N ALA A 120 12.80 -10.71 -8.91
CA ALA A 120 12.51 -10.99 -10.31
C ALA A 120 11.19 -10.35 -10.76
N LEU A 121 10.11 -10.49 -9.99
CA LEU A 121 8.82 -9.86 -10.26
C LEU A 121 8.95 -8.33 -10.34
N LYS A 122 9.63 -7.72 -9.36
CA LYS A 122 9.87 -6.27 -9.37
C LYS A 122 10.62 -5.83 -10.62
N ARG A 123 11.67 -6.54 -11.02
CA ARG A 123 12.47 -6.19 -12.21
C ARG A 123 11.66 -6.35 -13.51
N ALA A 124 10.90 -7.43 -13.63
CA ALA A 124 10.02 -7.65 -14.77
C ALA A 124 8.98 -6.52 -14.89
N LEU A 125 8.31 -6.16 -13.79
CA LEU A 125 7.35 -5.05 -13.79
C LEU A 125 8.01 -3.69 -14.12
N ILE A 126 9.22 -3.43 -13.62
CA ILE A 126 9.97 -2.21 -13.97
C ILE A 126 10.25 -2.14 -15.47
N ASN A 127 10.61 -3.27 -16.11
CA ASN A 127 10.80 -3.31 -17.56
C ASN A 127 9.52 -2.97 -18.33
N HIS A 128 8.35 -3.20 -17.72
CA HIS A 128 7.03 -2.85 -18.26
C HIS A 128 6.49 -1.51 -17.74
N GLY A 129 7.32 -0.70 -17.05
CA GLY A 129 6.95 0.65 -16.61
C GLY A 129 6.22 0.73 -15.26
N VAL A 130 6.17 -0.35 -14.48
CA VAL A 130 5.46 -0.44 -13.19
C VAL A 130 6.45 -0.71 -12.05
N ASP A 131 6.47 0.17 -11.04
CA ASP A 131 7.30 -0.03 -9.83
C ASP A 131 6.45 -0.42 -8.61
N LEU A 132 6.78 -1.58 -8.02
CA LEU A 132 6.16 -2.05 -6.78
C LEU A 132 6.93 -1.57 -5.54
N MET A 133 6.19 -1.15 -4.52
CA MET A 133 6.76 -0.86 -3.20
C MET A 133 7.31 -2.15 -2.59
N GLY A 134 8.63 -2.20 -2.31
CA GLY A 134 9.27 -3.38 -1.75
C GLY A 134 9.12 -4.67 -2.57
N GLY A 135 8.71 -4.56 -3.84
CA GLY A 135 8.65 -5.65 -4.82
C GLY A 135 7.50 -6.66 -4.69
N SER A 136 6.57 -6.46 -3.75
CA SER A 136 5.48 -7.44 -3.50
C SER A 136 4.14 -6.78 -3.18
N GLY A 137 3.93 -5.56 -3.65
CA GLY A 137 2.70 -4.81 -3.38
C GLY A 137 2.87 -3.33 -3.66
N GLY A 138 1.87 -2.56 -3.28
CA GLY A 138 1.86 -1.12 -3.49
C GLY A 138 0.56 -0.47 -3.03
N PHE A 139 0.47 0.83 -3.31
CA PHE A 139 -0.72 1.63 -3.07
C PHE A 139 -1.28 2.12 -4.39
N VAL A 140 -2.60 2.04 -4.53
CA VAL A 140 -3.34 2.75 -5.56
C VAL A 140 -3.64 4.16 -5.04
N SER A 141 -3.35 5.17 -5.85
CA SER A 141 -3.70 6.55 -5.52
C SER A 141 -5.05 6.92 -6.12
N GLY A 142 -5.78 7.82 -5.45
CA GLY A 142 -7.03 8.36 -5.99
C GLY A 142 -6.87 9.17 -7.27
N VAL A 143 -5.64 9.55 -7.64
CA VAL A 143 -5.33 10.22 -8.92
C VAL A 143 -4.99 9.25 -10.05
N HIS A 144 -4.82 7.95 -9.78
CA HIS A 144 -4.68 6.97 -10.84
C HIS A 144 -5.94 6.94 -11.70
N THR A 145 -5.73 6.80 -13.00
CA THR A 145 -6.77 6.63 -14.00
C THR A 145 -7.04 5.16 -14.22
N ASP A 146 -8.16 4.85 -14.86
CA ASP A 146 -8.46 3.49 -15.29
C ASP A 146 -7.41 2.97 -16.29
N ALA A 147 -6.79 3.86 -17.07
CA ALA A 147 -5.70 3.51 -17.98
C ALA A 147 -4.41 3.12 -17.24
N ASP A 148 -4.12 3.73 -16.09
CA ASP A 148 -2.99 3.32 -15.24
C ASP A 148 -3.20 1.92 -14.69
N ILE A 149 -4.44 1.60 -14.26
CA ILE A 149 -4.81 0.25 -13.80
C ILE A 149 -4.73 -0.76 -14.94
N ASP A 150 -5.24 -0.42 -16.13
CA ASP A 150 -5.15 -1.27 -17.32
C ASP A 150 -3.70 -1.58 -17.69
N HIS A 151 -2.84 -0.56 -17.64
CA HIS A 151 -1.42 -0.72 -17.90
C HIS A 151 -0.76 -1.64 -16.87
N ALA A 152 -1.07 -1.46 -15.58
CA ALA A 152 -0.54 -2.31 -14.51
C ALA A 152 -0.96 -3.79 -14.65
N ILE A 153 -2.21 -4.05 -15.04
CA ILE A 153 -2.71 -5.42 -15.28
C ILE A 153 -1.94 -6.07 -16.44
N LYS A 154 -1.79 -5.35 -17.56
CA LYS A 154 -1.05 -5.85 -18.73
C LYS A 154 0.43 -6.09 -18.43
N ALA A 155 1.06 -5.16 -17.71
CA ALA A 155 2.44 -5.28 -17.26
C ALA A 155 2.62 -6.51 -16.36
N PHE A 156 1.67 -6.77 -15.46
CA PHE A 156 1.70 -7.95 -14.61
C PHE A 156 1.54 -9.24 -15.39
N GLU A 157 0.62 -9.30 -16.36
CA GLU A 157 0.46 -10.47 -17.23
C GLU A 157 1.73 -10.78 -18.04
N ALA A 158 2.38 -9.75 -18.58
CA ALA A 158 3.66 -9.88 -19.26
C ALA A 158 4.76 -10.37 -18.30
N ALA A 159 4.89 -9.75 -17.13
CA ALA A 159 5.88 -10.11 -16.12
C ALA A 159 5.72 -11.55 -15.64
N VAL A 160 4.49 -11.98 -15.33
CA VAL A 160 4.20 -13.37 -14.94
C VAL A 160 4.58 -14.35 -16.06
N SER A 161 4.29 -14.00 -17.32
CA SER A 161 4.66 -14.84 -18.47
C SER A 161 6.17 -14.99 -18.63
N GLU A 162 6.94 -13.92 -18.42
CA GLU A 162 8.41 -13.94 -18.43
C GLU A 162 8.98 -14.79 -17.29
N LEU A 163 8.47 -14.63 -16.07
CA LEU A 163 8.89 -15.42 -14.92
C LEU A 163 8.67 -16.93 -15.14
N ARG A 164 7.56 -17.30 -15.79
CA ARG A 164 7.32 -18.71 -16.19
C ARG A 164 8.32 -19.21 -17.22
N ALA A 165 8.60 -18.40 -18.25
CA ALA A 165 9.59 -18.76 -19.27
C ALA A 165 10.99 -18.96 -18.68
N GLU A 166 11.31 -18.23 -17.61
CA GLU A 166 12.55 -18.38 -16.83
C GLU A 166 12.49 -19.47 -15.76
N HIS A 167 11.37 -20.20 -15.62
CA HIS A 167 11.16 -21.25 -14.61
C HIS A 167 11.29 -20.75 -13.16
N LEU A 168 10.90 -19.50 -12.91
CA LEU A 168 10.88 -18.88 -11.59
C LEU A 168 9.53 -19.10 -10.87
N VAL A 169 8.47 -19.37 -11.63
CA VAL A 169 7.12 -19.74 -11.17
C VAL A 169 6.49 -20.79 -12.08
#